data_AF-A0A960INA5-F1
#
_entry.id   AF-A0A960INA5-F1
#
_cell.length_a   1.000
_cell.length_b   1.000
_cell.length_c   1.000
_cell.angle_alpha   90.00
_cell.angle_beta   90.00
_cell.angle_gamma   90.00
#
_symmetry.space_group_name_H-M   'P 1'
#
loop_
_entity.id
_entity.type
_entity.pdbx_description
1 polymer ?
#
loop_
_entity_poly.entity_id
_entity_poly.type
_entity_poly.pdbx_seq_one_letter_code
_entity_poly.pdbx_strand_id
1 'polypeptide(L)'
;MKKLTTAVCLALLGLAAPMLAQAPPPQPIGYCTIEATPAATLLLPYFEVDIDNPSGVDTFFSINNAREYSVLSHVIVWTDMSVEALDFNVYLTGYDVQTIGLGLIVRDGILPRTAASSTSPRGPYSGPHPGASIYDACELVLPYTNPALDGDFLAHLQSILTGGPSSIYGGL
;
A
#
# COMPACT_ATOMS: atom_id res chain seq x y z
N MET A 1 60.12 51.90 2.01
CA MET A 1 58.73 52.12 2.47
C MET A 1 57.76 51.76 1.35
N LYS A 2 56.78 50.90 1.69
CA LYS A 2 55.42 50.85 1.13
C LYS A 2 55.18 50.23 -0.27
N LYS A 3 55.63 49.02 -0.62
CA LYS A 3 55.02 48.27 -1.77
C LYS A 3 55.00 46.74 -1.69
N LEU A 4 55.20 46.12 -0.52
CA LEU A 4 55.31 44.64 -0.44
C LEU A 4 54.56 43.99 0.73
N THR A 5 53.43 44.57 1.14
CA THR A 5 52.57 43.99 2.19
C THR A 5 51.09 44.00 1.82
N THR A 6 50.71 44.68 0.72
CA THR A 6 49.33 44.87 0.27
C THR A 6 49.06 44.11 -1.04
N ALA A 7 49.54 42.88 -1.16
CA ALA A 7 49.24 42.02 -2.31
C ALA A 7 48.96 40.56 -1.91
N VAL A 8 49.30 40.15 -0.69
CA VAL A 8 49.09 38.78 -0.22
C VAL A 8 47.71 38.59 0.42
N CYS A 9 47.09 39.64 0.98
CA CYS A 9 45.73 39.51 1.54
C CYS A 9 44.61 39.42 0.51
N LEU A 10 44.79 39.91 -0.72
CA LEU A 10 43.70 39.88 -1.72
C LEU A 10 43.64 38.57 -2.52
N ALA A 11 44.70 37.75 -2.49
CA ALA A 11 44.74 36.45 -3.17
C ALA A 11 44.28 35.28 -2.28
N LEU A 12 44.17 35.46 -0.96
CA LEU A 12 43.71 34.44 -0.01
C LEU A 12 42.22 34.55 0.34
N LEU A 13 41.53 35.60 -0.11
CA LEU A 13 40.09 35.80 0.09
C LEU A 13 39.21 35.24 -1.05
N GLY A 14 39.82 34.64 -2.08
CA GLY A 14 39.11 34.09 -3.25
C GLY A 14 38.86 32.57 -3.23
N LEU A 15 39.30 31.85 -2.21
CA LEU A 15 39.22 30.38 -2.13
C LEU A 15 38.20 29.84 -1.12
N ALA A 16 37.37 30.71 -0.54
CA ALA A 16 36.24 30.31 0.30
C ALA A 16 34.94 30.80 -0.33
N ALA A 17 34.61 30.27 -1.51
CA ALA A 17 33.21 30.24 -1.91
C ALA A 17 32.51 29.36 -0.84
N PRO A 18 31.53 29.88 -0.09
CA PRO A 18 30.76 29.02 0.77
C PRO A 18 30.10 28.02 -0.16
N MET A 19 30.37 26.73 0.07
CA MET A 19 29.43 25.70 -0.27
C MET A 19 28.14 26.10 0.44
N LEU A 20 27.31 26.88 -0.23
CA LEU A 20 25.89 26.84 -0.01
C LEU A 20 25.57 25.36 -0.15
N ALA A 21 25.34 24.73 0.99
CA ALA A 21 24.71 23.44 1.05
C ALA A 21 23.42 23.62 0.24
N GLN A 22 23.49 23.25 -1.03
CA GLN A 22 22.34 22.80 -1.76
C GLN A 22 21.90 21.57 -0.98
N ALA A 23 21.10 21.81 0.06
CA ALA A 23 20.16 20.80 0.50
C ALA A 23 19.51 20.32 -0.80
N PRO A 24 19.58 19.02 -1.11
CA PRO A 24 18.87 18.50 -2.26
C PRO A 24 17.44 19.05 -2.17
N PRO A 25 16.85 19.53 -3.29
CA PRO A 25 15.46 19.95 -3.26
C PRO A 25 14.67 18.83 -2.58
N PRO A 26 13.70 19.15 -1.68
CA PRO A 26 12.90 18.13 -1.03
C PRO A 26 12.43 17.19 -2.13
N GLN A 27 12.93 15.96 -2.08
CA GLN A 27 12.57 14.97 -3.08
C GLN A 27 11.05 14.87 -3.00
N PRO A 28 10.34 14.75 -4.13
CA PRO A 28 8.93 14.41 -4.07
C PRO A 28 8.82 13.21 -3.15
N ILE A 29 8.01 13.41 -2.12
CA ILE A 29 7.62 12.43 -1.10
C ILE A 29 7.58 11.05 -1.74
N GLY A 30 8.53 10.22 -1.31
CA GLY A 30 8.94 9.04 -2.05
C GLY A 30 7.79 8.07 -2.12
N TYR A 31 7.32 7.77 -3.32
CA TYR A 31 6.42 6.65 -3.54
C TYR A 31 7.03 5.40 -2.86
N CYS A 32 6.23 4.70 -2.05
CA CYS A 32 6.65 3.59 -1.18
C CYS A 32 7.51 3.97 0.04
N THR A 33 7.43 5.21 0.54
CA THR A 33 7.88 5.55 1.91
C THR A 33 6.68 5.60 2.86
N ILE A 34 6.85 5.13 4.10
CA ILE A 34 5.83 5.27 5.15
C ILE A 34 5.80 6.75 5.55
N GLU A 35 4.82 7.48 5.03
CA GLU A 35 4.64 8.90 5.33
C GLU A 35 3.57 9.11 6.38
N ALA A 36 3.84 9.99 7.34
CA ALA A 36 2.86 10.43 8.33
C ALA A 36 1.87 11.46 7.74
N THR A 37 1.26 11.12 6.60
CA THR A 37 0.11 11.85 6.08
C THR A 37 -1.17 11.24 6.68
N PRO A 38 -2.27 12.01 6.82
CA PRO A 38 -3.51 11.46 7.34
C PRO A 38 -4.05 10.35 6.43
N ALA A 39 -3.79 9.10 6.82
CA ALA A 39 -4.46 7.92 6.31
C ALA A 39 -5.58 7.56 7.28
N ALA A 40 -6.77 7.31 6.75
CA ALA A 40 -7.87 6.78 7.55
C ALA A 40 -7.65 5.27 7.71
N THR A 41 -7.45 4.79 8.93
CA THR A 41 -7.52 3.36 9.23
C THR A 41 -8.98 2.97 9.40
N LEU A 42 -9.48 2.12 8.52
CA LEU A 42 -10.79 1.49 8.69
C LEU A 42 -10.59 0.21 9.52
N LEU A 43 -11.13 0.20 10.75
CA LEU A 43 -11.19 -1.01 11.56
C LEU A 43 -12.59 -1.63 11.42
N LEU A 44 -12.66 -2.82 10.83
CA LEU A 44 -13.86 -3.64 10.83
C LEU A 44 -13.73 -4.69 11.95
N PRO A 45 -14.42 -4.51 13.10
CA PRO A 45 -14.18 -5.35 14.28
C PRO A 45 -14.76 -6.76 14.17
N TYR A 46 -15.61 -7.02 13.18
CA TYR A 46 -16.33 -8.28 13.05
C TYR A 46 -16.68 -8.60 11.60
N PHE A 47 -16.50 -9.87 11.22
CA PHE A 47 -16.98 -10.43 9.96
C PHE A 47 -17.38 -11.90 10.16
N GLU A 48 -18.32 -12.36 9.35
CA GLU A 48 -18.73 -13.77 9.26
C GLU A 48 -18.57 -14.27 7.84
N VAL A 49 -18.09 -15.52 7.71
CA VAL A 49 -17.99 -16.26 6.45
C VAL A 49 -18.38 -17.70 6.69
N ASP A 50 -19.27 -18.22 5.86
CA ASP A 50 -19.53 -19.66 5.73
C ASP A 50 -18.50 -20.26 4.75
N ILE A 51 -17.55 -21.02 5.29
CA ILE A 51 -16.45 -21.64 4.55
C ILE A 51 -16.95 -22.86 3.76
N ASP A 52 -17.99 -23.54 4.25
CA ASP A 52 -18.47 -24.80 3.64
C ASP A 52 -19.54 -24.56 2.56
N ASN A 53 -20.17 -23.38 2.55
CA ASN A 53 -21.25 -23.06 1.64
C ASN A 53 -21.07 -21.69 0.93
N PRO A 54 -20.87 -21.67 -0.41
CA PRO A 54 -20.73 -20.43 -1.16
C PRO A 54 -21.98 -19.54 -1.21
N SER A 55 -23.14 -20.07 -0.84
CA SER A 55 -24.40 -19.34 -0.69
C SER A 55 -24.76 -19.08 0.78
N GLY A 56 -23.85 -19.35 1.70
CA GLY A 56 -24.01 -19.11 3.13
C GLY A 56 -23.80 -17.64 3.52
N VAL A 57 -23.50 -17.42 4.79
CA VAL A 57 -23.20 -16.08 5.31
C VAL A 57 -21.90 -15.56 4.69
N ASP A 58 -21.91 -14.30 4.24
CA ASP A 58 -20.70 -13.61 3.77
C ASP A 58 -20.75 -12.14 4.18
N THR A 59 -19.59 -11.58 4.48
CA THR A 59 -19.41 -10.17 4.84
C THR A 59 -18.84 -9.40 3.67
N PHE A 60 -19.55 -8.35 3.28
CA PHE A 60 -19.10 -7.40 2.27
C PHE A 60 -18.80 -6.04 2.90
N PHE A 61 -17.69 -5.44 2.52
CA PHE A 61 -17.38 -4.06 2.85
C PHE A 61 -16.79 -3.36 1.63
N SER A 62 -16.84 -2.03 1.61
CA SER A 62 -16.30 -1.24 0.52
C SER A 62 -15.30 -0.22 1.02
N ILE A 63 -14.18 -0.07 0.30
CA ILE A 63 -13.21 0.98 0.51
C ILE A 63 -13.43 2.02 -0.57
N ASN A 64 -13.74 3.26 -0.17
CA ASN A 64 -13.87 4.39 -1.08
C ASN A 64 -12.63 5.27 -1.00
N ASN A 65 -12.02 5.54 -2.15
CA ASN A 65 -11.07 6.64 -2.29
C ASN A 65 -11.84 7.93 -2.52
N ALA A 66 -11.86 8.83 -1.55
CA ALA A 66 -12.52 10.14 -1.68
C ALA A 66 -11.64 11.19 -2.39
N ARG A 67 -10.45 10.82 -2.87
CA ARG A 67 -9.49 11.72 -3.54
C ARG A 67 -9.53 11.54 -5.06
N GLU A 68 -9.13 12.59 -5.77
CA GLU A 68 -9.02 12.62 -7.23
C GLU A 68 -7.81 11.87 -7.81
N TYR A 69 -6.86 11.52 -6.96
CA TYR A 69 -5.66 10.76 -7.33
C TYR A 69 -5.71 9.35 -6.74
N SER A 70 -4.93 8.44 -7.35
CA SER A 70 -4.80 7.05 -6.93
C SER A 70 -4.24 6.90 -5.52
N VAL A 71 -4.75 5.92 -4.78
CA VAL A 71 -4.31 5.58 -3.42
C VAL A 71 -4.13 4.07 -3.32
N LEU A 72 -3.08 3.64 -2.63
CA LEU A 72 -2.88 2.25 -2.25
C LEU A 72 -3.40 2.03 -0.82
N SER A 73 -4.30 1.07 -0.64
CA SER A 73 -4.80 0.64 0.66
C SER A 73 -4.18 -0.71 1.02
N HIS A 74 -3.56 -0.79 2.19
CA HIS A 74 -3.06 -2.04 2.74
C HIS A 74 -4.09 -2.60 3.71
N VAL A 75 -4.48 -3.84 3.50
CA VAL A 75 -5.51 -4.54 4.29
C VAL A 75 -4.85 -5.67 5.04
N ILE A 76 -5.13 -5.76 6.34
CA ILE A 76 -4.64 -6.84 7.19
C ILE A 76 -5.85 -7.50 7.86
N VAL A 77 -5.95 -8.81 7.73
CA VAL A 77 -6.92 -9.66 8.42
C VAL A 77 -6.26 -10.21 9.67
N TRP A 78 -6.88 -9.99 10.82
CA TRP A 78 -6.40 -10.42 12.13
C TRP A 78 -7.29 -11.51 12.70
N THR A 79 -6.69 -12.42 13.46
CA THR A 79 -7.42 -13.30 14.37
C THR A 79 -7.92 -12.52 15.58
N ASP A 80 -8.86 -13.11 16.34
CA ASP A 80 -9.30 -12.61 17.64
C ASP A 80 -8.16 -12.48 18.66
N MET A 81 -7.12 -13.32 18.51
CA MET A 81 -5.90 -13.29 19.31
C MET A 81 -4.86 -12.27 18.85
N SER A 82 -5.21 -11.35 17.92
CA SER A 82 -4.29 -10.35 17.35
C SER A 82 -3.08 -10.96 16.63
N VAL A 83 -3.26 -12.14 16.03
CA VAL A 83 -2.29 -12.74 15.11
C VAL A 83 -2.69 -12.34 13.69
N GLU A 84 -1.73 -11.88 12.92
CA GLU A 84 -1.94 -11.57 11.51
C GLU A 84 -2.21 -12.88 10.75
N ALA A 85 -3.32 -12.95 10.02
CA ALA A 85 -3.70 -14.13 9.25
C ALA A 85 -3.40 -13.97 7.75
N LEU A 86 -3.55 -12.74 7.24
CA LEU A 86 -3.34 -12.41 5.83
C LEU A 86 -3.21 -10.89 5.68
N ASP A 87 -2.27 -10.45 4.85
CA ASP A 87 -2.21 -9.08 4.34
C ASP A 87 -2.28 -9.04 2.81
N PHE A 88 -2.84 -7.95 2.27
CA PHE A 88 -2.82 -7.68 0.83
C PHE A 88 -3.02 -6.20 0.54
N ASN A 89 -2.73 -5.81 -0.71
CA ASN A 89 -2.88 -4.44 -1.19
C ASN A 89 -4.05 -4.30 -2.15
N VAL A 90 -4.74 -3.17 -2.06
CA VAL A 90 -5.83 -2.78 -2.94
C VAL A 90 -5.46 -1.45 -3.60
N TYR A 91 -5.43 -1.45 -4.94
CA TYR A 91 -5.20 -0.26 -5.72
C TYR A 91 -6.52 0.44 -6.03
N LEU A 92 -6.70 1.66 -5.51
CA LEU A 92 -7.87 2.47 -5.78
C LEU A 92 -7.48 3.61 -6.73
N THR A 93 -8.15 3.70 -7.88
CA THR A 93 -8.01 4.86 -8.76
C THR A 93 -8.65 6.11 -8.13
N GLY A 94 -8.56 7.27 -8.80
CA GLY A 94 -9.23 8.49 -8.31
C GLY A 94 -10.74 8.28 -8.21
N TYR A 95 -11.33 8.63 -7.06
CA TYR A 95 -12.74 8.46 -6.74
C TYR A 95 -13.28 7.02 -6.84
N ASP A 96 -12.40 6.04 -6.72
CA ASP A 96 -12.73 4.62 -6.87
C ASP A 96 -13.44 4.05 -5.64
N VAL A 97 -14.17 2.96 -5.85
CA VAL A 97 -14.80 2.16 -4.80
C VAL A 97 -14.49 0.70 -5.08
N GLN A 98 -13.77 0.07 -4.17
CA GLN A 98 -13.56 -1.37 -4.21
C GLN A 98 -14.41 -2.05 -3.15
N THR A 99 -15.35 -2.89 -3.59
CA THR A 99 -16.08 -3.81 -2.70
C THR A 99 -15.30 -5.10 -2.55
N ILE A 100 -15.21 -5.59 -1.32
CA ILE A 100 -14.50 -6.79 -0.92
C ILE A 100 -15.50 -7.71 -0.24
N GLY A 101 -15.60 -8.94 -0.72
CA GLY A 101 -16.31 -10.03 -0.06
C GLY A 101 -15.31 -10.93 0.65
N LEU A 102 -15.49 -11.12 1.95
CA LEU A 102 -14.59 -11.94 2.77
C LEU A 102 -14.66 -13.41 2.39
N GLY A 103 -15.81 -13.90 1.92
CA GLY A 103 -16.00 -15.26 1.43
C GLY A 103 -15.09 -15.58 0.25
N LEU A 104 -14.98 -14.67 -0.72
CA LEU A 104 -14.05 -14.86 -1.85
C LEU A 104 -12.59 -15.02 -1.38
N ILE A 105 -12.20 -14.33 -0.31
CA ILE A 105 -10.84 -14.38 0.23
C ILE A 105 -10.63 -15.63 1.08
N VAL A 106 -11.44 -15.81 2.13
CA VAL A 106 -11.25 -16.84 3.17
C VAL A 106 -11.65 -18.23 2.66
N ARG A 107 -12.70 -18.34 1.84
CA ARG A 107 -13.14 -19.62 1.29
C ARG A 107 -12.42 -19.96 -0.01
N ASP A 108 -12.33 -19.00 -0.93
CA ASP A 108 -11.92 -19.29 -2.31
C ASP A 108 -10.47 -18.85 -2.64
N GLY A 109 -9.77 -18.14 -1.75
CA GLY A 109 -8.41 -17.66 -1.98
C GLY A 109 -8.29 -16.59 -3.07
N ILE A 110 -9.38 -15.89 -3.37
CA ILE A 110 -9.51 -14.89 -4.43
C ILE A 110 -9.33 -13.50 -3.83
N LEU A 111 -8.24 -12.82 -4.18
CA LEU A 111 -7.98 -11.45 -3.77
C LEU A 111 -8.58 -10.43 -4.77
N PRO A 112 -8.86 -9.18 -4.34
CA PRO A 112 -9.36 -8.14 -5.23
C PRO A 112 -8.41 -7.87 -6.42
N ARG A 113 -8.90 -8.05 -7.65
CA ARG A 113 -8.15 -7.68 -8.87
C ARG A 113 -8.26 -6.17 -9.12
N THR A 114 -7.28 -5.44 -8.61
CA THR A 114 -7.14 -3.99 -8.80
C THR A 114 -5.74 -3.67 -9.27
N ALA A 115 -5.57 -2.66 -10.13
CA ALA A 115 -4.26 -2.22 -10.60
C ALA A 115 -4.32 -0.82 -11.22
N ALA A 116 -3.15 -0.19 -11.38
CA ALA A 116 -3.01 1.05 -12.13
C ALA A 116 -3.43 0.91 -13.60
N SER A 117 -3.43 -0.29 -14.18
CA SER A 117 -3.84 -0.53 -15.57
C SER A 117 -5.35 -0.38 -15.80
N SER A 118 -5.87 -0.89 -16.92
CA SER A 118 -7.32 -0.94 -17.20
C SER A 118 -8.08 -1.96 -16.36
N THR A 119 -7.46 -2.54 -15.33
CA THR A 119 -8.07 -3.58 -14.49
C THR A 119 -9.05 -2.98 -13.48
N SER A 120 -8.67 -1.87 -12.83
CA SER A 120 -9.58 -1.15 -11.93
C SER A 120 -10.57 -0.30 -12.74
N PRO A 121 -11.83 -0.16 -12.29
CA PRO A 121 -12.78 0.76 -12.90
C PRO A 121 -12.20 2.16 -13.01
N ARG A 122 -12.35 2.78 -14.19
CA ARG A 122 -11.88 4.15 -14.45
C ARG A 122 -13.04 5.02 -14.86
N GLY A 123 -13.44 5.92 -13.97
CA GLY A 123 -14.36 7.01 -14.26
C GLY A 123 -13.66 8.22 -14.89
N PRO A 124 -14.43 9.24 -15.33
CA PRO A 124 -13.89 10.48 -15.90
C PRO A 124 -12.94 11.24 -14.96
N TYR A 125 -13.05 10.98 -13.66
CA TYR A 125 -12.23 11.59 -12.61
C TYR A 125 -11.18 10.62 -12.05
N SER A 126 -11.07 9.41 -12.60
CA SER A 126 -10.17 8.35 -12.14
C SER A 126 -8.78 8.38 -12.80
N GLY A 127 -8.58 9.27 -13.78
CA GLY A 127 -7.27 9.68 -14.31
C GLY A 127 -7.41 10.76 -15.40
N PRO A 128 -6.44 11.65 -15.65
CA PRO A 128 -5.15 11.91 -14.99
C PRO A 128 -5.17 13.30 -14.31
N HIS A 129 -5.42 13.37 -13.00
CA HIS A 129 -5.15 14.63 -12.30
C HIS A 129 -3.62 14.87 -12.32
N PRO A 130 -3.12 16.11 -12.53
CA PRO A 130 -1.70 16.40 -12.43
C PRO A 130 -1.17 16.02 -11.04
N GLY A 131 -0.46 14.89 -10.94
CA GLY A 131 -0.01 14.31 -9.65
C GLY A 131 -0.61 12.95 -9.29
N ALA A 132 -1.40 12.32 -10.16
CA ALA A 132 -1.80 10.93 -10.00
C ALA A 132 -0.54 10.03 -9.94
N SER A 133 -0.29 9.44 -8.78
CA SER A 133 0.87 8.60 -8.52
C SER A 133 0.64 7.21 -9.12
N ILE A 134 1.47 6.83 -10.09
CA ILE A 134 1.59 5.43 -10.46
C ILE A 134 2.48 4.78 -9.40
N TYR A 135 1.93 3.81 -8.69
CA TYR A 135 2.69 3.04 -7.71
C TYR A 135 3.46 1.95 -8.49
N ASP A 136 4.53 2.34 -9.20
CA ASP A 136 5.27 1.49 -10.15
C ASP A 136 5.74 0.18 -9.52
N ALA A 137 6.15 0.21 -8.24
CA ALA A 137 6.54 -0.99 -7.50
C ALA A 137 5.39 -2.00 -7.34
N CYS A 138 4.14 -1.52 -7.30
CA CYS A 138 2.95 -2.34 -7.20
C CYS A 138 2.52 -2.90 -8.56
N GLU A 139 2.97 -2.35 -9.71
CA GLU A 139 2.65 -2.92 -11.04
C GLU A 139 3.28 -4.30 -11.25
N LEU A 140 4.31 -4.66 -10.48
CA LEU A 140 4.91 -6.00 -10.51
C LEU A 140 4.13 -7.04 -9.71
N VAL A 141 3.21 -6.61 -8.85
CA VAL A 141 2.45 -7.48 -7.93
C VAL A 141 0.96 -7.49 -8.27
N LEU A 142 0.43 -6.34 -8.68
CA LEU A 142 -0.97 -6.11 -8.99
C LEU A 142 -1.19 -6.05 -10.52
N PRO A 143 -2.27 -6.65 -11.04
CA PRO A 143 -3.34 -7.31 -10.30
C PRO A 143 -2.96 -8.74 -9.89
N TYR A 144 -3.42 -9.18 -8.73
CA TYR A 144 -3.24 -10.56 -8.28
C TYR A 144 -3.73 -11.57 -9.32
N THR A 145 -2.96 -12.64 -9.53
CA THR A 145 -3.44 -13.80 -10.28
C THR A 145 -4.30 -14.63 -9.36
N ASN A 146 -5.61 -14.73 -9.65
CA ASN A 146 -6.55 -15.49 -8.83
C ASN A 146 -6.71 -16.96 -9.30
N PRO A 147 -6.82 -17.93 -8.38
CA PRO A 147 -6.70 -17.76 -6.92
C PRO A 147 -5.27 -17.35 -6.53
N ALA A 148 -5.17 -16.34 -5.66
CA ALA A 148 -3.92 -15.71 -5.28
C ALA A 148 -3.27 -16.39 -4.08
N LEU A 149 -4.09 -17.04 -3.25
CA LEU A 149 -3.63 -17.91 -2.17
C LEU A 149 -3.51 -19.32 -2.74
N ASP A 150 -2.37 -19.98 -2.51
CA ASP A 150 -2.22 -21.40 -2.82
C ASP A 150 -3.02 -22.27 -1.82
N GLY A 151 -3.10 -23.58 -2.09
CA GLY A 151 -3.88 -24.49 -1.27
C GLY A 151 -3.39 -24.58 0.18
N ASP A 152 -2.08 -24.48 0.40
CA ASP A 152 -1.48 -24.59 1.73
C ASP A 152 -1.75 -23.32 2.56
N PHE A 153 -1.63 -22.15 1.94
CA PHE A 153 -1.94 -20.87 2.56
C PHE A 153 -3.44 -20.72 2.82
N LEU A 154 -4.30 -21.15 1.88
CA LEU A 154 -5.75 -21.12 2.08
C LEU A 154 -6.18 -22.03 3.24
N ALA A 155 -5.60 -23.23 3.35
CA ALA A 155 -5.84 -24.13 4.49
C ALA A 155 -5.36 -23.52 5.81
N HIS A 156 -4.20 -22.87 5.82
CA HIS A 156 -3.72 -22.08 6.95
C HIS A 156 -4.72 -21.00 7.36
N LEU A 157 -5.16 -20.18 6.40
CA LEU A 157 -6.05 -19.05 6.64
C LEU A 157 -7.38 -19.50 7.25
N GLN A 158 -7.98 -20.55 6.69
CA GLN A 158 -9.22 -21.14 7.20
C GLN A 158 -9.02 -21.73 8.60
N SER A 159 -7.89 -22.40 8.85
CA SER A 159 -7.60 -22.97 10.16
C SER A 159 -7.39 -21.90 11.22
N ILE A 160 -6.53 -20.90 10.97
CA ILE A 160 -6.17 -19.89 11.97
C ILE A 160 -7.36 -18.98 12.31
N LEU A 161 -8.23 -18.66 11.35
CA LEU A 161 -9.43 -17.85 11.58
C LEU A 161 -10.54 -18.60 12.31
N THR A 162 -10.47 -19.94 12.38
CA THR A 162 -11.40 -20.78 13.14
C THR A 162 -10.81 -21.25 14.48
N GLY A 163 -9.65 -20.69 14.88
CA GLY A 163 -8.96 -21.03 16.13
C GLY A 163 -8.16 -22.33 16.07
N GLY A 164 -7.94 -22.88 14.88
CA GLY A 164 -7.07 -24.02 14.63
C GLY A 164 -5.60 -23.66 14.45
N PRO A 165 -4.71 -24.66 14.33
CA PRO A 165 -3.27 -24.45 14.20
C PRO A 165 -2.87 -23.93 12.82
N SER A 166 -1.89 -23.03 12.77
CA SER A 166 -1.34 -22.54 11.51
C SER A 166 -0.23 -23.46 10.97
N SER A 167 -0.37 -23.98 9.74
CA SER A 167 0.72 -24.71 9.08
C SER A 167 1.94 -23.82 8.78
N ILE A 168 1.73 -22.52 8.62
CA ILE A 168 2.78 -21.52 8.32
C ILE A 168 3.55 -21.12 9.58
N TYR A 169 2.89 -21.08 10.73
CA TYR A 169 3.51 -20.74 12.02
C TYR A 169 3.98 -21.98 12.80
N GLY A 170 4.13 -23.12 12.13
CA GLY A 170 4.64 -24.34 12.74
C GLY A 170 3.68 -25.01 13.73
N GLY A 171 2.37 -24.78 13.58
CA GLY A 171 1.32 -25.34 14.41
C GLY A 171 0.92 -24.48 15.62
N LEU A 172 1.41 -23.24 15.69
CA LEU A 172 1.04 -22.23 16.69
C LEU A 172 -0.12 -21.36 16.23
#